data_AF-A0A3D1J7R1-F1
#
_entry.id   AF-A0A3D1J7R1-F1
#
_cell.length_a   1.000
_cell.length_b   1.000
_cell.length_c   1.000
_cell.angle_alpha   90.00
_cell.angle_beta   90.00
_cell.angle_gamma   90.00
#
_symmetry.space_group_name_H-M   'P 1'
#
loop_
_entity.id
_entity.type
_entity.pdbx_description
1 polymer ?
#
loop_
_entity_poly.entity_id
_entity_poly.type
_entity_poly.pdbx_seq_one_letter_code
_entity_poly.pdbx_strand_id
1 'polypeptide(L)'
;IISVLSGYTGGRVAHPTYDQVLTASTGHVEAVEIIFDPAIISYRELLAIYWGVTDPTDAFGQFQDRGNHYRPIIFASTKKQMDEAIASKDALQHKIKYAQPIVTEILPATTFWPAENRHQQFYLKQPKRYRQIKRTRQQLQQFKRWTARLKSVFSYKKN
;
A
#
# COMPACT_ATOMS: atom_id res chain seq x y z
N ILE A 1 9.31 14.91 -4.53
CA ILE A 1 9.31 14.19 -3.22
C ILE A 1 10.46 14.73 -2.40
N ILE A 2 10.21 15.10 -1.14
CA ILE A 2 11.22 15.65 -0.22
C ILE A 2 11.85 14.51 0.60
N SER A 3 11.03 13.62 1.17
CA SER A 3 11.50 12.47 1.95
C SER A 3 10.55 11.28 1.87
N VAL A 4 11.10 10.09 2.09
CA VAL A 4 10.37 8.81 2.17
C VAL A 4 10.96 8.02 3.33
N LEU A 5 10.17 7.77 4.37
CA LEU A 5 10.59 7.09 5.60
C LEU A 5 9.78 5.82 5.80
N SER A 6 10.46 4.70 6.06
CA SER A 6 9.81 3.46 6.53
C SER A 6 9.54 3.57 8.04
N GLY A 7 8.41 3.06 8.51
CA GLY A 7 8.06 3.14 9.93
C GLY A 7 6.77 2.44 10.31
N TYR A 8 6.26 2.78 11.48
CA TYR A 8 5.11 2.14 12.12
C TYR A 8 4.10 3.19 12.56
N THR A 9 2.81 2.95 12.33
CA THR A 9 1.74 3.87 12.73
C THR A 9 0.40 3.15 12.91
N GLY A 10 -0.62 3.85 13.39
CA GLY A 10 -1.97 3.31 13.64
C GLY A 10 -2.12 2.43 14.89
N GLY A 11 -1.03 2.15 15.61
CA GLY A 11 -1.03 1.36 16.85
C GLY A 11 -1.02 2.20 18.12
N ARG A 12 -0.90 1.52 19.26
CA ARG A 12 -1.02 2.10 20.62
C ARG A 12 0.28 2.11 21.42
N VAL A 13 1.35 1.50 20.91
CA VAL A 13 2.63 1.39 21.62
C VAL A 13 3.53 2.55 21.20
N ALA A 14 4.03 3.32 22.16
CA ALA A 14 5.00 4.36 21.88
C ALA A 14 6.37 3.75 21.56
N HIS A 15 7.11 4.33 20.62
CA HIS A 15 8.43 3.86 20.18
C HIS A 15 8.50 2.34 19.90
N PRO A 16 7.61 1.78 19.06
CA PRO A 16 7.59 0.35 18.80
C PRO A 16 8.85 -0.10 18.06
N THR A 17 9.39 -1.26 18.42
CA THR A 17 10.45 -1.92 17.63
C THR A 17 9.85 -2.81 16.54
N TYR A 18 10.65 -3.12 15.51
CA TYR A 18 10.22 -4.07 14.47
C TYR A 18 9.70 -5.39 15.05
N ASP A 19 10.41 -5.96 16.01
CA ASP A 19 10.05 -7.25 16.62
C ASP A 19 8.73 -7.16 17.38
N GLN A 20 8.45 -6.04 18.05
CA GLN A 20 7.16 -5.82 18.69
C GLN A 20 6.03 -5.74 17.67
N VAL A 21 6.24 -5.02 16.55
CA VAL A 21 5.23 -4.89 15.48
C VAL A 21 4.93 -6.24 14.83
N LEU A 22 5.95 -7.08 14.61
CA LEU A 22 5.77 -8.42 14.05
C LEU A 22 4.84 -9.32 14.87
N THR A 23 4.78 -9.14 16.20
CA THR A 23 3.82 -9.88 17.05
C THR A 23 2.35 -9.55 16.79
N ALA A 24 2.07 -8.49 16.03
CA ALA A 24 0.75 -7.92 15.80
C ALA A 24 0.00 -7.43 17.06
N SER A 25 0.61 -7.49 18.25
CA SER A 25 -0.03 -7.09 19.52
C SER A 25 -0.10 -5.57 19.73
N THR A 26 0.80 -4.82 19.07
CA THR A 26 0.92 -3.37 19.22
C THR A 26 -0.17 -2.59 18.49
N GLY A 27 -0.88 -3.24 17.56
CA GLY A 27 -1.85 -2.62 16.66
C GLY A 27 -1.23 -1.81 15.50
N HIS A 28 0.10 -1.64 15.48
CA HIS A 28 0.76 -0.93 14.39
C HIS A 28 0.68 -1.70 13.08
N VAL A 29 0.71 -0.95 11.98
CA VAL A 29 1.05 -1.44 10.65
C VAL A 29 2.39 -0.89 10.22
N GLU A 30 3.06 -1.60 9.34
CA GLU A 30 4.15 -1.04 8.56
C GLU A 30 3.60 0.00 7.58
N ALA A 31 4.24 1.17 7.55
CA ALA A 31 3.85 2.28 6.73
C ALA A 31 5.07 2.99 6.15
N VAL A 32 4.81 3.77 5.10
CA VAL A 32 5.78 4.70 4.54
C VAL A 32 5.23 6.11 4.68
N GLU A 33 5.96 6.98 5.36
CA GLU A 33 5.67 8.41 5.40
C GLU A 33 6.32 9.10 4.20
N ILE A 34 5.52 9.88 3.48
CA ILE A 34 5.97 10.62 2.30
C ILE A 34 5.81 12.12 2.59
N ILE A 35 6.93 12.81 2.67
CA ILE A 35 6.97 14.27 2.72
C ILE A 35 7.19 14.76 1.29
N PHE A 36 6.28 15.59 0.80
CA PHE A 36 6.28 16.02 -0.60
C PHE A 36 5.91 17.50 -0.74
N ASP A 37 6.37 18.10 -1.83
CA ASP A 37 6.00 19.44 -2.23
C ASP A 37 4.78 19.36 -3.17
N PRO A 38 3.61 19.91 -2.78
CA PRO A 38 2.40 19.89 -3.60
C PRO A 38 2.53 20.69 -4.91
N ALA A 39 3.53 21.57 -5.04
CA ALA A 39 3.83 22.26 -6.30
C ALA A 39 4.52 21.34 -7.33
N ILE A 40 5.14 20.25 -6.88
CA ILE A 40 5.87 19.28 -7.73
C ILE A 40 5.04 18.03 -7.99
N ILE A 41 4.35 17.52 -6.96
CA ILE A 41 3.50 16.33 -7.07
C ILE A 41 2.28 16.49 -6.18
N SER A 42 1.10 16.25 -6.76
CA SER A 42 -0.16 16.30 -6.03
C SER A 42 -0.39 15.05 -5.17
N TYR A 43 -1.22 15.19 -4.14
CA TYR A 43 -1.65 14.05 -3.34
C TYR A 43 -2.42 13.01 -4.17
N ARG A 44 -3.20 13.45 -5.17
CA ARG A 44 -3.89 12.55 -6.11
C ARG A 44 -2.93 11.71 -6.95
N GLU A 45 -1.79 12.26 -7.35
CA GLU A 45 -0.74 11.49 -8.03
C GLU A 45 -0.10 10.46 -7.09
N LEU A 46 0.12 10.81 -5.82
CA LEU A 46 0.58 9.84 -4.81
C LEU A 46 -0.43 8.70 -4.60
N LEU A 47 -1.73 9.01 -4.56
CA LEU A 47 -2.80 8.00 -4.50
C LEU A 47 -2.77 7.11 -5.75
N ALA A 48 -2.64 7.68 -6.95
CA ALA A 48 -2.53 6.90 -8.18
C ALA A 48 -1.31 5.96 -8.18
N ILE A 49 -0.18 6.42 -7.63
CA ILE A 49 1.00 5.59 -7.42
C ILE A 49 0.69 4.46 -6.44
N TYR A 50 0.08 4.77 -5.28
CA TYR A 50 -0.32 3.78 -4.26
C TYR A 50 -1.15 2.66 -4.89
N TRP A 51 -2.24 3.00 -5.57
CA TRP A 51 -3.15 2.03 -6.21
C TRP A 51 -2.46 1.20 -7.31
N GLY A 52 -1.38 1.71 -7.91
CA GLY A 52 -0.60 0.98 -8.92
C GLY A 52 0.40 -0.03 -8.33
N VAL A 53 0.82 0.16 -7.07
CA VAL A 53 1.87 -0.65 -6.44
C VAL A 53 1.36 -1.58 -5.35
N THR A 54 0.15 -1.36 -4.82
CA THR A 54 -0.53 -2.21 -3.84
C THR A 54 -1.60 -3.09 -4.50
N ASP A 55 -1.92 -4.22 -3.86
CA ASP A 55 -3.16 -4.95 -4.11
C ASP A 55 -4.23 -4.46 -3.14
N PRO A 56 -5.19 -3.62 -3.58
CA PRO A 56 -6.16 -3.01 -2.69
C PRO A 56 -7.27 -3.97 -2.25
N THR A 57 -7.24 -5.22 -2.71
CA THR A 57 -8.24 -6.26 -2.38
C THR A 57 -7.72 -7.32 -1.40
N ASP A 58 -6.42 -7.27 -1.07
CA ASP A 58 -5.75 -8.25 -0.21
C ASP A 58 -5.77 -7.77 1.25
N ALA A 59 -6.70 -8.29 2.04
CA ALA A 59 -6.84 -7.94 3.45
C ALA A 59 -5.75 -8.53 4.35
N PHE A 60 -5.01 -9.54 3.86
CA PHE A 60 -4.11 -10.36 4.68
C PHE A 60 -2.62 -10.06 4.41
N GLY A 61 -2.32 -9.05 3.60
CA GLY A 61 -0.96 -8.58 3.36
C GLY A 61 -0.74 -8.07 1.94
N GLN A 62 0.54 -7.93 1.55
CA GLN A 62 0.95 -7.41 0.26
C GLN A 62 2.07 -8.26 -0.34
N PHE A 63 1.84 -8.82 -1.52
CA PHE A 63 2.83 -9.62 -2.23
C PHE A 63 3.41 -10.77 -1.39
N GLN A 64 4.68 -10.73 -0.98
CA GLN A 64 5.33 -11.75 -0.14
C GLN A 64 5.10 -11.51 1.36
N ASP A 65 4.64 -10.32 1.73
CA ASP A 65 4.49 -9.87 3.11
C ASP A 65 3.07 -10.19 3.60
N ARG A 66 2.96 -10.85 4.75
CA ARG A 66 1.71 -11.48 5.22
C ARG A 66 1.49 -11.23 6.70
N GLY A 67 0.24 -10.95 7.08
CA GLY A 67 -0.15 -10.65 8.47
C GLY A 67 -0.77 -9.26 8.62
N ASN A 68 -1.42 -9.03 9.77
CA ASN A 68 -2.21 -7.82 10.02
C ASN A 68 -1.40 -6.53 9.96
N HIS A 69 -0.09 -6.59 10.23
CA HIS A 69 0.81 -5.44 10.14
C HIS A 69 1.14 -5.03 8.70
N TYR A 70 0.76 -5.81 7.69
CA TYR A 70 0.91 -5.50 6.27
C TYR A 70 -0.41 -5.20 5.55
N ARG A 71 -1.52 -5.07 6.30
CA ARG A 71 -2.83 -4.79 5.70
C ARG A 71 -2.82 -3.39 5.05
N PRO A 72 -3.52 -3.21 3.91
CA PRO A 72 -3.48 -1.94 3.19
C PRO A 72 -4.28 -0.86 3.92
N ILE A 73 -3.60 0.23 4.31
CA ILE A 73 -4.22 1.42 4.90
C ILE A 73 -3.60 2.67 4.27
N ILE A 74 -4.43 3.70 4.06
CA ILE A 74 -3.99 5.07 3.76
C ILE A 74 -4.26 5.93 4.99
N PHE A 75 -3.19 6.52 5.54
CA PHE A 75 -3.28 7.49 6.63
C PHE A 75 -3.26 8.91 6.07
N ALA A 76 -4.33 9.67 6.26
CA ALA A 76 -4.47 11.03 5.75
C ALA A 76 -4.20 12.07 6.86
N SER A 77 -3.31 13.03 6.60
CA SER A 77 -2.92 14.05 7.60
C SER A 77 -3.86 15.25 7.66
N THR A 78 -4.72 15.43 6.65
CA THR A 78 -5.69 16.55 6.60
C THR A 78 -7.05 16.08 6.12
N LYS A 79 -8.10 16.84 6.41
CA LYS A 79 -9.44 16.56 5.88
C LYS A 79 -9.44 16.52 4.34
N LYS A 80 -8.71 17.43 3.68
CA LYS A 80 -8.60 17.45 2.21
C LYS A 80 -8.02 16.14 1.68
N GLN A 81 -6.94 15.65 2.30
CA GLN A 81 -6.35 14.35 1.94
C GLN A 81 -7.29 13.19 2.22
N MET A 82 -8.07 13.24 3.31
CA MET A 82 -9.08 12.24 3.62
C MET A 82 -10.13 12.17 2.50
N ASP A 83 -10.71 13.33 2.15
CA ASP A 83 -11.73 13.43 1.10
C ASP A 83 -11.19 12.96 -0.27
N GLU A 84 -9.96 13.35 -0.62
CA GLU A 84 -9.30 12.93 -1.87
C GLU A 84 -8.98 11.42 -1.90
N ALA A 85 -8.56 10.84 -0.77
CA ALA A 85 -8.30 9.41 -0.68
C ALA A 85 -9.59 8.60 -0.85
N ILE A 86 -10.68 9.01 -0.18
CA ILE A 86 -12.00 8.37 -0.29
C ILE A 86 -12.49 8.43 -1.73
N ALA A 87 -12.49 9.63 -2.33
CA ALA A 87 -12.89 9.80 -3.72
C ALA A 87 -12.04 8.96 -4.68
N SER A 88 -10.74 8.81 -4.42
CA SER A 88 -9.86 7.99 -5.26
C SER A 88 -10.16 6.49 -5.15
N LYS A 89 -10.51 6.00 -3.95
CA LYS A 89 -10.92 4.62 -3.71
C LYS A 89 -12.23 4.32 -4.44
N ASP A 90 -13.21 5.21 -4.34
CA ASP A 90 -14.51 5.05 -5.00
C ASP A 90 -14.34 5.07 -6.53
N ALA A 91 -13.56 6.02 -7.05
CA ALA A 91 -13.26 6.09 -8.48
C ALA A 91 -12.57 4.80 -8.99
N LEU A 92 -11.67 4.22 -8.19
CA LEU A 92 -11.01 2.96 -8.52
C LEU A 92 -11.98 1.78 -8.53
N GLN A 93 -12.87 1.70 -7.54
CA GLN A 93 -13.91 0.68 -7.43
C GLN A 93 -14.87 0.71 -8.64
N HIS A 94 -15.19 1.89 -9.17
CA HIS A 94 -16.03 2.04 -10.36
C HIS A 94 -15.27 1.75 -11.67
N LYS A 95 -14.00 2.14 -11.75
CA LYS A 95 -13.18 2.01 -12.96
C LYS A 95 -12.74 0.57 -13.23
N ILE A 96 -12.45 -0.19 -12.17
CA ILE A 96 -11.91 -1.55 -12.29
C ILE A 96 -12.87 -2.53 -11.63
N LYS A 97 -13.38 -3.49 -12.41
CA LYS A 97 -14.12 -4.63 -11.87
C LYS A 97 -13.15 -5.60 -11.19
N TYR A 98 -12.86 -5.35 -9.92
CA TYR A 98 -12.16 -6.33 -9.09
C TYR A 98 -13.07 -7.53 -8.83
N ALA A 99 -12.47 -8.71 -8.68
CA ALA A 99 -13.19 -9.91 -8.25
C ALA A 99 -13.63 -9.85 -6.79
N GLN A 100 -12.98 -8.97 -6.00
CA GLN A 100 -13.21 -8.74 -4.58
C GLN A 100 -13.31 -7.23 -4.33
N PRO A 101 -14.04 -6.76 -3.31
CA PRO A 101 -14.11 -5.33 -3.00
C PRO A 101 -12.74 -4.77 -2.59
N ILE A 102 -12.54 -3.46 -2.77
CA ILE A 102 -11.36 -2.77 -2.22
C ILE A 102 -11.48 -2.69 -0.70
N VAL A 103 -10.55 -3.37 -0.02
CA VAL A 103 -10.49 -3.46 1.46
C VAL A 103 -9.59 -2.39 2.08
N THR A 104 -8.84 -1.61 1.28
CA THR A 104 -7.97 -0.54 1.79
C THR A 104 -8.74 0.42 2.69
N GLU A 105 -8.31 0.52 3.95
CA GLU A 105 -8.86 1.45 4.92
C GLU A 105 -8.29 2.86 4.69
N ILE A 106 -9.08 3.88 5.03
CA ILE A 106 -8.64 5.27 4.98
C ILE A 106 -8.91 5.86 6.35
N LEU A 107 -7.84 6.20 7.06
CA LEU A 107 -7.89 6.61 8.46
C LEU A 107 -7.17 7.95 8.64
N PRO A 108 -7.51 8.74 9.68
CA PRO A 108 -6.71 9.89 10.06
C PRO A 108 -5.30 9.44 10.43
N ALA A 109 -4.29 10.20 10.01
CA ALA A 109 -2.91 9.95 10.43
C ALA A 109 -2.78 10.10 11.95
N THR A 110 -2.08 9.16 12.57
CA THR A 110 -1.66 9.21 13.97
C THR A 110 -0.14 9.31 14.03
N THR A 111 0.44 9.22 15.23
CA THR A 111 1.90 9.26 15.41
C THR A 111 2.59 8.25 14.50
N PHE A 112 3.57 8.73 13.74
CA PHE A 112 4.45 7.90 12.92
C PHE A 112 5.77 7.69 13.65
N TRP A 113 6.17 6.43 13.78
CA TRP A 113 7.43 6.02 14.39
C TRP A 113 8.39 5.54 13.32
N PRO A 114 9.47 6.28 13.00
CA PRO A 114 10.47 5.82 12.05
C PRO A 114 11.06 4.47 12.46
N ALA A 115 11.13 3.54 11.51
CA ALA A 115 11.77 2.24 11.71
C ALA A 115 13.28 2.38 11.82
N GLU A 116 13.95 1.35 12.34
CA GLU A 116 15.39 1.32 12.52
C GLU A 116 16.12 1.53 11.18
N ASN A 117 17.32 2.15 11.21
CA ASN A 117 18.05 2.54 9.99
C ASN A 117 18.22 1.38 9.00
N ARG A 118 18.37 0.13 9.46
CA ARG A 118 18.46 -1.04 8.57
C ARG A 118 17.26 -1.21 7.62
N HIS A 119 16.08 -0.71 8.00
CA HIS A 119 14.85 -0.74 7.19
C HIS A 119 14.73 0.45 6.23
N GLN A 120 15.50 1.52 6.44
CA GLN A 120 15.50 2.70 5.58
C GLN A 120 16.26 2.44 4.29
N GLN A 121 15.74 3.00 3.18
CA GLN A 121 16.41 3.00 1.86
C GLN A 121 16.84 1.60 1.37
N PHE A 122 16.02 0.57 1.63
CA PHE A 122 16.29 -0.81 1.25
C PHE A 122 16.69 -0.96 -0.23
N TYR A 123 16.06 -0.20 -1.13
CA TYR A 123 16.36 -0.25 -2.57
C TYR A 123 17.80 0.18 -2.91
N LEU A 124 18.39 1.09 -2.12
CA LEU A 124 19.79 1.52 -2.24
C LEU A 124 20.73 0.52 -1.58
N LYS A 125 20.37 0.03 -0.39
CA LYS A 125 21.20 -0.87 0.40
C LYS A 125 21.28 -2.29 -0.17
N GLN A 126 20.20 -2.77 -0.81
CA GLN A 126 20.09 -4.12 -1.39
C GLN A 126 19.57 -4.10 -2.84
N PRO A 127 20.30 -3.49 -3.79
CA PRO A 127 19.79 -3.21 -5.14
C PRO A 127 19.53 -4.48 -5.96
N LYS A 128 20.33 -5.55 -5.78
CA LYS A 128 20.10 -6.85 -6.44
C LYS A 128 18.77 -7.47 -5.99
N ARG A 129 18.55 -7.54 -4.67
CA ARG A 129 17.34 -8.09 -4.07
C ARG A 129 16.10 -7.26 -4.44
N TYR A 130 16.21 -5.93 -4.39
CA TYR A 130 15.15 -5.03 -4.83
C TYR A 130 14.76 -5.27 -6.30
N ARG A 131 15.74 -5.38 -7.22
CA ARG A 131 15.47 -5.68 -8.63
C ARG A 131 14.75 -7.02 -8.81
N GLN A 132 15.12 -8.04 -8.05
CA GLN A 132 14.44 -9.34 -8.09
C GLN A 132 12.99 -9.22 -7.63
N ILE A 133 12.75 -8.61 -6.45
CA ILE A 133 11.40 -8.39 -5.92
C ILE A 133 10.53 -7.60 -6.91
N LYS A 134 11.08 -6.53 -7.50
CA LYS A 134 10.39 -5.71 -8.50
C LYS A 134 9.97 -6.53 -9.73
N ARG A 135 10.87 -7.36 -10.27
CA ARG A 135 10.57 -8.25 -11.41
C ARG A 135 9.49 -9.26 -11.06
N THR A 136 9.58 -9.92 -9.91
CA THR A 136 8.59 -10.92 -9.49
C THR A 136 7.21 -10.26 -9.28
N ARG A 137 7.16 -9.06 -8.69
CA ARG A 137 5.90 -8.30 -8.54
C ARG A 137 5.29 -7.95 -9.89
N GLN A 138 6.09 -7.51 -10.86
CA GLN A 138 5.62 -7.20 -12.22
C GLN A 138 5.09 -8.45 -12.95
N GLN A 139 5.76 -9.59 -12.80
CA GLN A 139 5.29 -10.86 -13.37
C GLN A 139 3.96 -11.29 -12.76
N LEU A 140 3.83 -11.20 -11.43
CA LEU A 140 2.59 -11.50 -10.73
C LEU A 140 1.44 -10.59 -11.18
N GLN A 141 1.67 -9.29 -11.30
CA GLN A 141 0.66 -8.34 -11.78
C GLN A 141 0.23 -8.64 -13.22
N GLN A 142 1.16 -8.97 -14.11
CA GLN A 142 0.84 -9.39 -15.49
C GLN A 142 0.00 -10.67 -15.51
N PHE A 143 0.36 -11.66 -14.70
CA PHE A 143 -0.41 -12.89 -14.57
C PHE A 143 -1.83 -12.64 -14.06
N LYS A 144 -2.00 -11.81 -13.02
CA LYS A 144 -3.32 -11.39 -12.51
C LYS A 144 -4.16 -10.70 -13.59
N ARG A 145 -3.58 -9.79 -14.39
CA ARG A 145 -4.28 -9.12 -15.50
C ARG A 145 -4.67 -10.11 -16.60
N TRP A 146 -3.77 -11.01 -16.96
CA TRP A 146 -4.03 -12.03 -17.99
C TRP A 146 -5.15 -12.99 -17.57
N THR A 147 -5.10 -13.51 -16.34
CA THR A 147 -6.15 -14.39 -15.80
C THR A 147 -7.50 -13.68 -15.68
N ALA A 148 -7.54 -12.41 -15.28
CA ALA A 148 -8.78 -11.62 -15.26
C ALA A 148 -9.37 -11.45 -16.67
N ARG A 149 -8.54 -11.18 -17.68
CA ARG A 149 -8.96 -11.08 -19.08
C ARG A 149 -9.53 -12.41 -19.60
N LEU A 150 -8.90 -13.54 -19.29
CA LEU A 150 -9.43 -14.86 -19.66
C LEU A 150 -10.80 -15.13 -19.03
N LYS A 151 -10.94 -14.90 -17.72
CA LYS A 151 -12.24 -15.06 -17.03
C LYS A 151 -13.34 -14.21 -17.67
N SER A 152 -13.02 -12.98 -18.07
CA SER A 152 -13.96 -12.11 -18.79
C SER A 152 -14.38 -12.68 -20.15
N VAL A 153 -13.46 -13.26 -20.91
CA VAL A 153 -13.76 -13.85 -22.23
C VAL A 153 -14.65 -15.09 -22.10
N PHE A 154 -14.39 -15.97 -21.13
CA PHE A 154 -15.21 -17.17 -20.93
C PHE A 154 -16.56 -16.88 -20.28
N SER A 155 -16.67 -15.85 -19.44
CA SER A 155 -17.96 -15.41 -18.89
C SER A 155 -18.88 -14.83 -19.98
N TYR A 156 -18.32 -14.28 -21.06
CA TYR A 156 -19.09 -13.70 -22.17
C TYR A 156 -19.69 -14.75 -23.12
N LYS A 157 -19.18 -15.98 -23.11
CA LYS A 157 -19.69 -17.09 -23.94
C LYS A 157 -20.83 -17.89 -23.28
N LYS A 158 -21.28 -17.49 -22.09
CA LYS A 158 -22.28 -18.22 -21.30
C LYS A 158 -23.62 -17.48 -21.15
N ASN A 159 -23.79 -16.35 -21.86
CA ASN A 159 -25.04 -15.61 -21.97
C ASN A 159 -25.54 -15.62 -23.41
#